data_AF-A0A964GIT9-F1
#
_entry.id   AF-A0A964GIT9-F1
#
_cell.length_a   1.000
_cell.length_b   1.000
_cell.length_c   1.000
_cell.angle_alpha   90.00
_cell.angle_beta   90.00
_cell.angle_gamma   90.00
#
_symmetry.space_group_name_H-M   'P 1'
#
loop_
_entity.id
_entity.type
_entity.pdbx_description
1 polymer ?
#
loop_
_entity_poly.entity_id
_entity_poly.type
_entity_poly.pdbx_seq_one_letter_code
_entity_poly.pdbx_strand_id
1 'polypeptide(L)'
;MDTNKMREMREAFERTNSRDHRRQPPKGNNYIDPMAQADWESFQKGWAASREAVVVDLSDLSQCFSPNDCGDWAMWLDDVKRLVEAQGLKVAP
;
A
#
# COMPACT_ATOMS: atom_id res chain seq x y z
N MET A 1 -3.84 -1.71 12.15
CA MET A 1 -3.12 -2.53 11.15
C MET A 1 -1.63 -2.34 11.41
N ASP A 2 -0.87 -3.42 11.61
CA ASP A 2 0.55 -3.32 12.00
C ASP A 2 1.39 -2.81 10.82
N THR A 3 1.90 -1.59 10.93
CA THR A 3 2.72 -0.95 9.89
C THR A 3 4.00 -1.73 9.61
N ASN A 4 4.48 -2.51 10.59
CA ASN A 4 5.62 -3.41 10.39
C ASN A 4 5.25 -4.57 9.45
N LYS A 5 4.03 -5.12 9.53
CA LYS A 5 3.58 -6.16 8.59
C LYS A 5 3.46 -5.64 7.16
N MET A 6 3.02 -4.40 6.95
CA MET A 6 2.95 -3.82 5.61
C MET A 6 4.35 -3.55 5.04
N ARG A 7 5.30 -3.12 5.89
CA ARG A 7 6.71 -3.00 5.51
C ARG A 7 7.32 -4.38 5.19
N GLU A 8 7.08 -5.38 6.02
CA GLU A 8 7.54 -6.76 5.79
C GLU A 8 6.92 -7.36 4.52
N MET A 9 5.63 -7.13 4.26
CA MET A 9 4.99 -7.56 3.02
C MET A 9 5.60 -6.87 1.81
N ARG A 10 5.89 -5.57 1.90
CA ARG A 10 6.59 -4.82 0.85
C ARG A 10 8.01 -5.37 0.62
N GLU A 11 8.79 -5.54 1.68
CA GLU A 11 10.17 -6.05 1.61
C GLU A 11 10.21 -7.50 1.12
N ALA A 12 9.30 -8.34 1.59
CA ALA A 12 9.16 -9.72 1.13
C ALA A 12 8.77 -9.77 -0.33
N PHE A 13 7.85 -8.91 -0.77
CA PHE A 13 7.43 -8.78 -2.15
C PHE A 13 8.56 -8.29 -3.05
N GLU A 14 9.27 -7.22 -2.65
CA GLU A 14 10.47 -6.72 -3.34
C GLU A 14 11.51 -7.85 -3.46
N ARG A 15 11.73 -8.63 -2.41
CA ARG A 15 12.66 -9.77 -2.42
C ARG A 15 12.23 -10.92 -3.35
N THR A 16 10.95 -11.28 -3.40
CA THR A 16 10.48 -12.37 -4.28
C THR A 16 10.40 -11.94 -5.75
N ASN A 17 9.96 -10.72 -6.05
CA ASN A 17 9.92 -10.24 -7.44
C ASN A 17 11.30 -9.86 -7.99
N SER A 18 12.28 -9.52 -7.14
CA SER A 18 13.69 -9.39 -7.55
C SER A 18 14.29 -10.72 -8.01
N ARG A 19 13.68 -11.86 -7.64
CA ARG A 19 14.08 -13.20 -8.10
C ARG A 19 13.22 -13.55 -9.30
N ASP A 20 13.56 -12.94 -10.43
CA ASP A 20 12.88 -13.17 -11.70
C ASP A 20 12.70 -14.68 -11.98
N HIS A 21 11.44 -15.08 -12.20
CA HIS A 21 11.03 -16.45 -12.52
C HIS A 21 11.13 -16.74 -14.03
N ARG A 22 11.64 -15.83 -14.85
CA ARG A 22 11.68 -16.00 -16.30
C ARG A 22 13.11 -15.89 -16.79
N ARG A 23 13.57 -17.01 -17.37
CA ARG A 23 14.82 -17.19 -18.14
C ARG A 23 16.06 -17.27 -17.28
N GLN A 24 16.65 -18.47 -17.26
CA GLN A 24 17.98 -18.66 -16.70
C GLN A 24 18.94 -17.70 -17.41
N PRO A 25 19.69 -16.86 -16.66
CA PRO A 25 20.71 -16.03 -17.27
C PRO A 25 21.75 -16.94 -17.95
N PRO A 26 22.31 -16.55 -19.11
CA PRO A 26 23.45 -17.25 -19.70
C PRO A 26 24.57 -17.35 -18.66
N LYS A 27 25.23 -18.51 -18.55
CA LYS A 27 26.32 -18.73 -17.57
C LYS A 27 27.43 -17.68 -17.76
N GLY A 28 27.49 -16.71 -16.85
CA GLY A 28 28.50 -15.66 -16.79
C GLY A 28 28.09 -14.56 -15.82
N ASN A 29 28.99 -14.16 -14.92
CA ASN A 29 28.70 -13.15 -13.90
C ASN A 29 28.40 -11.80 -14.59
N ASN A 30 27.20 -11.25 -14.33
CA ASN A 30 26.71 -9.90 -14.67
C ASN A 30 25.77 -9.76 -15.88
N TYR A 31 25.01 -10.79 -16.27
CA TYR A 31 23.88 -10.57 -17.16
C TYR A 31 22.68 -9.99 -16.39
N ILE A 32 22.35 -8.72 -16.65
CA ILE A 32 21.09 -8.09 -16.25
C ILE A 32 20.16 -8.20 -17.47
N ASP A 33 19.06 -8.96 -17.35
CA ASP A 33 18.04 -9.03 -18.40
C ASP A 33 17.30 -7.67 -18.47
N PRO A 34 17.44 -6.90 -19.55
CA PRO A 34 16.79 -5.59 -19.67
C PRO A 34 15.26 -5.68 -19.65
N MET A 35 14.70 -6.82 -20.06
CA MET A 35 13.24 -7.06 -20.04
C MET A 35 12.74 -7.27 -18.62
N ALA A 36 13.49 -8.02 -17.81
CA ALA A 36 13.19 -8.23 -16.40
C ALA A 36 13.20 -6.91 -15.61
N GLN A 37 14.19 -6.05 -15.91
CA GLN A 37 14.28 -4.73 -15.30
C GLN A 37 13.10 -3.84 -15.71
N ALA A 38 12.72 -3.85 -16.99
CA ALA A 38 11.58 -3.09 -17.49
C ALA A 38 10.22 -3.58 -16.92
N ASP A 39 10.05 -4.90 -16.77
CA ASP A 39 8.87 -5.50 -16.13
C ASP A 39 8.79 -5.09 -14.64
N TRP A 40 9.92 -5.07 -13.94
CA TRP A 40 9.99 -4.64 -12.54
C TRP A 40 9.64 -3.16 -12.36
N GLU A 41 10.22 -2.28 -13.19
CA GLU A 41 9.90 -0.86 -13.18
C GLU A 41 8.42 -0.60 -13.51
N SER A 42 7.86 -1.33 -14.48
CA SER A 42 6.45 -1.23 -14.86
C SER A 42 5.54 -1.69 -13.73
N PHE A 43 5.89 -2.78 -13.05
CA PHE A 43 5.18 -3.26 -11.88
C PHE A 43 5.22 -2.23 -10.74
N GLN A 44 6.39 -1.68 -10.40
CA GLN A 44 6.53 -0.67 -9.35
C GLN A 44 5.66 0.56 -9.62
N LYS A 45 5.64 1.03 -10.87
CA LYS A 45 4.77 2.13 -11.31
C LYS A 45 3.29 1.78 -11.14
N GLY A 46 2.87 0.59 -11.56
CA GLY A 46 1.50 0.12 -11.39
C GLY A 46 1.07 -0.02 -9.92
N TRP A 47 1.97 -0.52 -9.06
CA TRP A 47 1.75 -0.61 -7.63
C TRP A 47 1.62 0.76 -6.96
N ALA A 48 2.50 1.71 -7.30
CA ALA A 48 2.42 3.08 -6.82
C ALA A 48 1.11 3.74 -7.25
N ALA A 49 0.73 3.62 -8.53
CA ALA A 49 -0.52 4.15 -9.06
C ALA A 49 -1.76 3.55 -8.40
N SER A 50 -1.74 2.24 -8.12
CA SER A 50 -2.81 1.54 -7.38
C SER A 50 -3.00 2.15 -5.98
N ARG A 51 -1.90 2.41 -5.26
CA ARG A 51 -1.95 3.02 -3.92
C ARG A 51 -2.50 4.45 -3.94
N GLU A 52 -2.15 5.22 -4.96
CA GLU A 52 -2.70 6.58 -5.13
C GLU A 52 -4.19 6.59 -5.48
N ALA A 53 -4.72 5.49 -6.02
CA ALA A 53 -6.13 5.33 -6.36
C ALA A 53 -7.01 4.91 -5.16
N VAL A 54 -6.42 4.39 -4.08
CA VAL A 54 -7.18 4.03 -2.88
C VAL A 54 -7.58 5.28 -2.11
N VAL A 55 -8.89 5.48 -1.97
CA VAL A 55 -9.50 6.58 -1.22
C VAL A 55 -10.41 5.97 -0.15
N VAL A 56 -10.29 6.47 1.08
CA VAL A 56 -11.22 6.17 2.16
C VAL A 56 -12.35 7.18 2.12
N ASP A 57 -13.56 6.72 1.87
CA ASP A 57 -14.76 7.56 1.87
C ASP A 57 -15.32 7.67 3.30
N LEU A 58 -15.35 8.90 3.84
CA LEU A 58 -15.94 9.22 5.14
C LEU A 58 -17.11 10.21 5.02
N SER A 59 -17.67 10.37 3.82
CA SER A 59 -18.75 11.33 3.56
C SER A 59 -20.10 10.94 4.17
N ASP A 60 -20.36 9.64 4.34
CA ASP A 60 -21.54 9.11 5.02
C ASP A 60 -21.15 8.25 6.23
N LEU A 61 -21.28 8.85 7.41
CA LEU A 61 -21.03 8.20 8.71
C LEU A 61 -22.32 7.93 9.48
N SER A 62 -23.49 8.03 8.82
CA SER A 62 -24.80 7.87 9.46
C SER A 62 -25.00 6.51 10.11
N GLN A 63 -24.23 5.49 9.68
CA GLN A 63 -24.22 4.14 10.24
C GLN A 63 -23.06 3.88 11.22
N CYS A 64 -22.13 4.82 11.37
CA CYS A 64 -20.90 4.60 12.14
C CYS A 64 -21.02 4.99 13.62
N PHE A 65 -22.03 5.76 13.99
CA PHE A 65 -22.25 6.19 15.37
C PHE A 65 -23.69 5.92 15.80
N SER A 66 -23.86 5.07 16.82
CA SER A 66 -25.07 5.15 17.65
C SER A 66 -25.01 6.45 18.47
N PRO A 67 -26.14 7.13 18.73
CA PRO A 67 -26.20 8.27 19.65
C PRO A 67 -25.66 7.98 21.05
N ASN A 68 -25.48 6.70 21.39
CA ASN A 68 -24.94 6.22 22.68
C ASN A 68 -23.45 5.84 22.62
N ASP A 69 -22.78 5.91 21.46
CA ASP A 69 -21.38 5.52 21.28
C ASP A 69 -20.38 6.66 21.63
N CYS A 70 -20.87 7.78 22.19
CA CYS A 70 -20.01 8.82 22.76
C CYS A 70 -19.47 8.38 24.13
N GLY A 71 -18.42 7.54 24.12
CA GLY A 71 -17.67 7.12 25.30
C GLY A 71 -16.16 7.23 25.09
N ASP A 72 -15.37 6.81 26.07
CA ASP A 72 -13.89 6.89 26.09
C ASP A 72 -13.18 6.22 24.89
N TRP A 73 -13.92 5.45 24.08
CA TRP A 73 -13.46 4.73 22.90
C TRP A 73 -13.80 5.41 21.57
N ALA A 74 -14.53 6.53 21.59
CA ALA A 74 -14.84 7.31 20.40
C ALA A 74 -13.64 8.18 19.98
N MET A 75 -13.37 8.22 18.68
CA MET A 75 -12.40 9.14 18.09
C MET A 75 -13.11 10.25 17.32
N TRP A 76 -12.59 11.47 17.43
CA TRP A 76 -13.03 12.59 16.61
C TRP A 76 -12.76 12.31 15.13
N LEU A 77 -13.71 12.67 14.26
CA LEU A 77 -13.58 12.45 12.82
C LEU A 77 -12.31 13.10 12.26
N ASP A 78 -11.94 14.28 12.74
CA ASP A 78 -10.72 14.98 12.30
C ASP A 78 -9.45 14.19 12.67
N ASP A 79 -9.43 13.54 13.82
CA ASP A 79 -8.33 12.66 14.21
C ASP A 79 -8.27 11.40 13.35
N VAL A 80 -9.42 10.83 12.98
CA VAL A 80 -9.50 9.71 12.04
C VAL A 80 -8.94 10.13 10.67
N LYS A 81 -9.40 11.27 10.12
CA LYS A 81 -8.93 11.82 8.84
C LYS A 81 -7.41 11.97 8.86
N ARG A 82 -6.88 12.66 9.87
CA ARG A 82 -5.43 12.90 10.03
C ARG A 82 -4.62 11.61 10.12
N LEU A 83 -5.06 10.62 10.89
CA LEU A 83 -4.32 9.36 11.06
C LEU A 83 -4.34 8.50 9.80
N VAL A 84 -5.43 8.51 9.03
CA VAL A 84 -5.52 7.82 7.74
C VAL A 84 -4.58 8.47 6.72
N GLU A 85 -4.58 9.80 6.63
CA GLU A 85 -3.68 10.55 5.75
C GLU A 85 -2.20 10.35 6.12
N ALA A 86 -1.87 10.23 7.40
CA ALA A 86 -0.51 9.94 7.86
C ALA A 86 0.04 8.58 7.37
N GLN A 87 -0.84 7.66 6.93
CA GLN A 87 -0.45 6.40 6.30
C GLN A 87 -0.30 6.50 4.77
N GLY A 88 -0.49 7.71 4.20
CA GLY A 88 -0.40 7.99 2.78
C GLY A 88 -1.65 7.61 1.99
N LEU A 89 -2.80 7.47 2.64
CA LEU A 89 -4.10 7.26 1.99
C LEU A 89 -4.83 8.59 1.82
N LYS A 90 -5.63 8.70 0.75
CA LYS A 90 -6.50 9.86 0.54
C LYS A 90 -7.83 9.65 1.26
N VAL A 91 -8.43 10.72 1.76
CA VAL A 91 -9.77 10.68 2.39
C VAL A 91 -10.72 11.58 1.61
N ALA A 92 -11.91 11.06 1.28
CA ALA A 92 -12.96 11.87 0.67
C ALA A 92 -13.64 12.75 1.74
N PRO A 93 -14.05 13.99 1.40
CA PRO A 93 -14.59 14.96 2.35
C PRO A 93 -15.85 14.47 3.06
#